data_AF-A0A2P8GFQ5-F1
#
_entry.id   AF-A0A2P8GFQ5-F1
#
_cell.length_a   1.000
_cell.length_b   1.000
_cell.length_c   1.000
_cell.angle_alpha   90.00
_cell.angle_beta   90.00
_cell.angle_gamma   90.00
#
_symmetry.space_group_name_H-M   'P 1'
#
loop_
_entity.id
_entity.type
_entity.pdbx_description
1 polymer ?
#
loop_
_entity_poly.entity_id
_entity_poly.type
_entity_poly.pdbx_seq_one_letter_code
_entity_poly.pdbx_strand_id
1 'polypeptide(L)'
;MNPFIAISGVIVTGLAFYIQYKANAQQRELFYKEQELNNKQLQEQINSQSSQYRLQQFDSQFYELLRLHRENINEMIITGYNYWEKKEGLERYNAATRGRKLFVVMKTEFHCILRIYKDVRNIDKEGFKVCYNIFFFGLDQFKRNYPNETKLIELLSNARKKHEEPDLEIIKSNKDRKIYSDDTSLYFNYKPFSGHASRLSHYFRHLYLTAKTIATTEIISEYEEKMKYFRMLRAQLSVHEQILLYYNWLSEFGSEWENSKNSLFTEYCMIRNLWFNDLFIDAFINSNINILRNKETKFRKGKMFENDN
;
A
#
# COMPACT_ATOMS: atom_id res chain seq x y z
N MET A 1 49.75 -84.94 -21.00
CA MET A 1 49.83 -83.46 -20.94
C MET A 1 50.95 -83.11 -19.97
N ASN A 2 51.92 -82.28 -20.36
CA ASN A 2 53.06 -81.97 -19.49
C ASN A 2 52.57 -81.23 -18.22
N PRO A 3 52.82 -81.74 -17.00
CA PRO A 3 52.32 -81.16 -15.75
C PRO A 3 52.60 -79.65 -15.61
N PHE A 4 53.72 -79.18 -16.18
CA PHE A 4 54.08 -77.76 -16.19
C PHE A 4 53.13 -76.87 -17.03
N ILE A 5 52.57 -77.40 -18.13
CA ILE A 5 51.61 -76.67 -18.98
C ILE A 5 50.26 -76.56 -18.25
N ALA A 6 49.85 -77.61 -17.53
CA ALA A 6 48.64 -77.60 -16.71
C ALA A 6 48.74 -76.60 -15.55
N ILE A 7 49.87 -76.58 -14.83
CA ILE A 7 50.13 -75.63 -13.72
C ILE A 7 50.13 -74.19 -14.25
N SER A 8 50.77 -73.95 -15.39
CA SER A 8 50.80 -72.63 -16.04
C SER A 8 49.40 -72.17 -16.46
N GLY A 9 48.58 -73.07 -17.01
CA GLY A 9 47.18 -72.79 -17.35
C GLY A 9 46.32 -72.41 -16.14
N VAL A 10 46.47 -73.12 -15.02
CA VAL A 10 45.76 -72.81 -13.76
C VAL A 10 46.15 -71.43 -13.22
N ILE A 11 47.45 -71.08 -13.26
CA ILE A 11 47.95 -69.76 -12.82
C ILE A 11 47.40 -68.64 -13.70
N VAL A 12 47.46 -68.78 -15.03
CA VAL A 12 46.94 -67.77 -15.98
C VAL A 12 45.43 -67.61 -15.83
N THR A 13 44.69 -68.71 -15.68
CA THR A 13 43.24 -68.69 -15.48
C THR A 13 42.87 -68.03 -14.13
N GLY A 14 43.63 -68.32 -13.07
CA GLY A 14 43.49 -67.65 -11.77
C GLY A 14 43.75 -66.15 -11.85
N LEU A 15 44.79 -65.72 -12.58
CA LEU A 15 45.08 -64.31 -12.86
C LEU A 15 43.95 -63.64 -13.66
N ALA A 16 43.42 -64.30 -14.69
CA ALA A 16 42.29 -63.79 -15.48
C ALA A 16 41.05 -63.57 -14.61
N PHE A 17 40.70 -64.54 -13.76
CA PHE A 17 39.58 -64.40 -12.80
C PHE A 17 39.83 -63.30 -11.77
N TYR A 18 41.07 -63.14 -11.28
CA TYR A 18 41.41 -62.06 -10.35
C TYR A 18 41.28 -60.67 -11.01
N ILE A 19 41.76 -60.53 -12.24
CA ILE A 19 41.60 -59.29 -13.03
C ILE A 19 40.12 -58.99 -13.27
N GLN A 20 39.33 -59.99 -13.63
CA GLN A 20 37.89 -59.85 -13.83
C GLN A 20 37.16 -59.47 -12.54
N TYR A 21 37.55 -60.06 -11.40
CA TYR A 21 37.03 -59.68 -10.08
C TYR A 21 37.33 -58.21 -9.77
N LYS A 22 38.57 -57.76 -9.98
CA LYS A 22 38.97 -56.36 -9.77
C LYS A 22 38.22 -55.39 -10.68
N ALA A 23 38.06 -55.73 -11.96
CA ALA A 23 37.28 -54.94 -12.91
C ALA A 23 35.81 -54.81 -12.48
N ASN A 24 35.18 -55.92 -12.05
CA ASN A 24 33.81 -55.91 -11.53
C ASN A 24 33.65 -55.12 -10.22
N ALA A 25 34.69 -55.09 -9.37
CA ALA A 25 34.70 -54.26 -8.18
C ALA A 25 34.76 -52.76 -8.54
N GLN A 26 35.64 -52.38 -9.47
CA GLN A 26 35.72 -51.01 -9.99
C GLN A 26 34.44 -50.57 -10.69
N GLN A 27 33.83 -51.43 -11.51
CA GLN A 27 32.56 -51.13 -12.19
C GLN A 27 31.42 -50.88 -11.19
N ARG A 28 31.34 -51.67 -10.11
CA ARG A 28 30.37 -51.45 -9.03
C ARG A 28 30.60 -50.12 -8.32
N GLU A 29 31.84 -49.78 -8.01
CA GLU A 29 32.18 -48.50 -7.39
C GLU A 29 31.79 -47.31 -8.29
N LEU A 30 32.12 -47.38 -9.59
CA LEU A 30 31.76 -46.36 -10.57
C LEU A 30 30.23 -46.22 -10.69
N PHE A 31 29.50 -47.33 -10.72
CA PHE A 31 28.04 -47.33 -10.76
C PHE A 31 27.45 -46.63 -9.54
N TYR A 32 27.93 -46.91 -8.32
CA TYR A 32 27.44 -46.24 -7.11
C TYR A 32 27.75 -44.73 -7.12
N LYS A 33 28.95 -44.34 -7.57
CA LYS A 33 29.32 -42.92 -7.71
C LYS A 33 28.42 -42.20 -8.73
N GLU A 34 28.14 -42.84 -9.86
CA GLU A 34 27.24 -42.29 -10.89
C GLU A 34 25.81 -42.16 -10.38
N GLN A 35 25.30 -43.18 -9.68
CA GLN A 35 23.97 -43.13 -9.07
C GLN A 35 23.87 -42.01 -8.02
N GLU A 36 24.90 -41.84 -7.19
CA GLU A 36 24.96 -40.76 -6.19
C GLU A 36 24.99 -39.38 -6.85
N LEU A 37 25.81 -39.21 -7.91
CA LEU A 37 25.89 -37.96 -8.66
C LEU A 37 24.56 -37.63 -9.35
N ASN A 38 23.93 -38.62 -9.98
CA ASN A 38 22.64 -38.45 -10.64
C ASN A 38 21.55 -38.07 -9.63
N ASN A 39 21.50 -38.73 -8.46
CA ASN A 39 20.58 -38.39 -7.39
C ASN A 39 20.79 -36.96 -6.89
N LYS A 40 22.05 -36.51 -6.74
CA LYS A 40 22.38 -35.13 -6.37
C LYS A 40 21.90 -34.14 -7.42
N GLN A 41 22.18 -34.38 -8.70
CA GLN A 41 21.74 -33.51 -9.80
C GLN A 41 20.22 -33.43 -9.89
N LEU A 42 19.53 -34.57 -9.75
CA LEU A 42 18.07 -34.61 -9.74
C LEU A 42 17.50 -33.81 -8.57
N GLN A 43 18.08 -33.93 -7.38
CA GLN A 43 17.65 -33.18 -6.21
C GLN A 43 17.85 -31.67 -6.39
N GLU A 44 18.98 -31.24 -6.98
CA GLU A 44 19.24 -29.84 -7.32
C GLU A 44 18.21 -29.30 -8.33
N GLN A 45 17.88 -30.09 -9.35
CA GLN A 45 16.85 -29.74 -10.33
C GLN A 45 15.48 -29.59 -9.68
N ILE A 46 15.06 -30.52 -8.83
CA ILE A 46 13.79 -30.46 -8.09
C ILE A 46 13.76 -29.23 -7.18
N ASN A 47 14.84 -28.94 -6.47
CA ASN A 47 14.93 -27.79 -5.56
C ASN A 47 14.83 -26.46 -6.33
N SER A 48 15.52 -26.38 -7.48
CA SER A 48 15.46 -25.22 -8.38
C SER A 48 14.04 -25.03 -8.94
N GLN A 49 13.42 -26.10 -9.45
CA GLN A 49 12.07 -26.08 -9.99
C GLN A 49 11.03 -25.70 -8.93
N SER A 50 11.14 -26.26 -7.72
CA SER A 50 10.27 -25.93 -6.58
C SER A 50 10.38 -24.44 -6.22
N SER A 51 11.59 -23.88 -6.23
CA SER A 51 11.81 -22.46 -5.95
C SER A 51 11.24 -21.55 -7.04
N GLN A 52 11.42 -21.91 -8.32
CA GLN A 52 10.80 -21.20 -9.44
C GLN A 52 9.27 -21.24 -9.37
N TYR A 53 8.70 -22.41 -9.03
CA TYR A 53 7.25 -22.58 -8.89
C TYR A 53 6.69 -21.69 -7.77
N ARG A 54 7.35 -21.65 -6.61
CA ARG A 54 6.96 -20.75 -5.50
C ARG A 54 7.02 -19.27 -5.90
N LEU A 55 8.03 -18.86 -6.66
CA LEU A 55 8.13 -17.50 -7.17
C LEU A 55 6.99 -17.17 -8.15
N GLN A 56 6.68 -18.08 -9.08
CA GLN A 56 5.55 -17.90 -10.01
C GLN A 56 4.21 -17.82 -9.30
N GLN A 57 4.00 -18.64 -8.25
CA GLN A 57 2.80 -18.55 -7.42
C GLN A 57 2.71 -17.19 -6.71
N PHE A 58 3.82 -16.72 -6.15
CA PHE A 58 3.90 -15.40 -5.52
C PHE A 58 3.59 -14.28 -6.51
N ASP A 59 4.15 -14.32 -7.72
CA ASP A 59 3.87 -13.35 -8.79
C ASP A 59 2.38 -13.33 -9.13
N SER A 60 1.78 -14.50 -9.35
CA SER A 60 0.35 -14.63 -9.63
C SER A 60 -0.51 -14.02 -8.52
N GLN A 61 -0.21 -14.35 -7.25
CA GLN A 61 -0.90 -13.77 -6.10
C GLN A 61 -0.71 -12.25 -6.01
N PHE A 62 0.49 -11.74 -6.27
CA PHE A 62 0.76 -10.31 -6.26
C PHE A 62 -0.03 -9.57 -7.35
N TYR A 63 -0.05 -10.07 -8.58
CA TYR A 63 -0.82 -9.45 -9.66
C TYR A 63 -2.33 -9.48 -9.40
N GLU A 64 -2.82 -10.55 -8.75
CA GLU A 64 -4.21 -10.64 -8.32
C GLU A 64 -4.54 -9.61 -7.23
N LEU A 65 -3.67 -9.44 -6.22
CA LEU A 65 -3.82 -8.38 -5.21
C LEU A 65 -3.81 -6.99 -5.86
N LEU A 66 -2.98 -6.78 -6.88
CA LEU A 66 -2.92 -5.52 -7.62
C LEU A 66 -4.22 -5.26 -8.41
N ARG A 67 -4.80 -6.31 -9.01
CA ARG A 67 -6.09 -6.26 -9.70
C ARG A 67 -7.21 -5.90 -8.74
N LEU A 68 -7.32 -6.61 -7.62
CA LEU A 68 -8.30 -6.34 -6.56
C LEU A 68 -8.17 -4.92 -6.00
N HIS A 69 -6.96 -4.40 -5.86
CA HIS A 69 -6.75 -3.01 -5.44
C HIS A 69 -7.31 -2.00 -6.46
N ARG A 70 -7.14 -2.25 -7.77
CA ARG A 70 -7.75 -1.41 -8.82
C ARG A 70 -9.27 -1.52 -8.83
N GLU A 71 -9.82 -2.70 -8.59
CA GLU A 71 -11.27 -2.92 -8.47
C GLU A 71 -11.87 -2.13 -7.32
N ASN A 72 -11.21 -2.14 -6.14
CA ASN A 72 -11.62 -1.30 -5.02
C ASN A 72 -11.75 0.18 -5.43
N ILE A 73 -10.82 0.72 -6.22
CA ILE A 73 -10.87 2.11 -6.70
C ILE A 73 -12.04 2.30 -7.68
N ASN A 74 -12.24 1.35 -8.60
CA ASN A 74 -13.27 1.44 -9.63
C ASN A 74 -14.69 1.36 -9.05
N GLU A 75 -14.88 0.60 -7.97
CA GLU A 75 -16.16 0.46 -7.26
C GLU A 75 -16.48 1.67 -6.38
N MET A 76 -15.49 2.49 -6.02
CA MET A 76 -15.73 3.66 -5.19
C MET A 76 -16.59 4.70 -5.91
N ILE A 77 -17.71 5.02 -5.27
CA ILE A 77 -18.65 6.08 -5.67
C ILE A 77 -19.12 6.86 -4.45
N ILE A 78 -19.27 8.16 -4.63
CA ILE A 78 -20.04 9.03 -3.72
C ILE A 78 -21.13 9.70 -4.54
N THR A 79 -22.38 9.40 -4.19
CA THR A 79 -23.54 10.11 -4.70
C THR A 79 -23.73 11.40 -3.92
N GLY A 80 -24.22 12.41 -4.62
CA GLY A 80 -24.42 13.73 -4.07
C GLY A 80 -25.19 14.59 -5.03
N TYR A 81 -24.78 15.85 -5.14
CA TYR A 81 -25.54 16.85 -5.86
C TYR A 81 -24.61 17.91 -6.45
N ASN A 82 -25.11 18.56 -7.48
CA ASN A 82 -24.49 19.72 -8.09
C ASN A 82 -25.59 20.69 -8.54
N TYR A 83 -25.20 21.86 -9.02
CA TYR A 83 -26.16 22.88 -9.42
C TYR A 83 -25.88 23.37 -10.84
N TRP A 84 -26.94 23.48 -11.65
CA TRP A 84 -26.91 24.19 -12.92
C TRP A 84 -27.08 25.68 -12.67
N GLU A 85 -26.26 26.49 -13.33
CA GLU A 85 -26.37 27.95 -13.32
C GLU A 85 -27.38 28.37 -14.40
N LYS A 86 -28.55 28.85 -13.97
CA LYS A 86 -29.60 29.39 -14.83
C LYS A 86 -29.67 30.90 -14.70
N LYS A 87 -30.33 31.57 -15.66
CA LYS A 87 -30.54 33.02 -15.65
C LYS A 87 -31.21 33.53 -14.35
N GLU A 88 -32.07 32.72 -13.74
CA GLU A 88 -32.87 33.08 -12.57
C GLU A 88 -32.36 32.45 -11.25
N GLY A 89 -31.24 31.70 -11.28
CA GLY A 89 -30.66 31.11 -10.06
C GLY A 89 -30.03 29.74 -10.29
N LEU A 90 -29.92 28.96 -9.21
CA LEU A 90 -29.31 27.63 -9.22
C LEU A 90 -30.38 26.53 -9.17
N GLU A 91 -30.25 25.53 -10.04
CA GLU A 91 -31.10 24.33 -10.01
C GLU A 91 -30.28 23.10 -9.59
N ARG A 92 -30.70 22.45 -8.50
CA ARG A 92 -30.03 21.25 -7.98
C ARG A 92 -30.31 20.04 -8.86
N TYR A 93 -29.26 19.26 -9.13
CA TYR A 93 -29.38 17.95 -9.78
C TYR A 93 -28.47 16.93 -9.11
N ASN A 94 -28.77 15.63 -9.31
CA ASN A 94 -27.98 14.55 -8.76
C ASN A 94 -26.63 14.44 -9.47
N ALA A 95 -25.56 14.30 -8.69
CA ALA A 95 -24.21 14.12 -9.19
C ALA A 95 -23.55 12.92 -8.50
N ALA A 96 -22.51 12.38 -9.14
CA ALA A 96 -21.68 11.36 -8.54
C ALA A 96 -20.20 11.66 -8.80
N THR A 97 -19.36 11.37 -7.81
CA THR A 97 -17.91 11.36 -7.96
C THR A 97 -17.42 9.92 -7.84
N ARG A 98 -16.51 9.50 -8.73
CA ARG A 98 -16.08 8.10 -8.87
C ARG A 98 -14.57 7.99 -9.09
N GLY A 99 -14.03 6.81 -8.80
CA GLY A 99 -12.65 6.46 -9.09
C GLY A 99 -11.63 7.40 -8.44
N ARG A 100 -10.51 7.68 -9.11
CA ARG A 100 -9.41 8.47 -8.55
C ARG A 100 -9.78 9.90 -8.14
N LYS A 101 -10.80 10.49 -8.78
CA LYS A 101 -11.29 11.84 -8.42
C LYS A 101 -11.81 11.89 -6.98
N LEU A 102 -12.22 10.76 -6.41
CA LEU A 102 -12.65 10.67 -5.01
C LEU A 102 -11.55 11.03 -4.02
N PHE A 103 -10.32 10.60 -4.25
CA PHE A 103 -9.21 10.94 -3.35
C PHE A 103 -8.88 12.43 -3.38
N VAL A 104 -9.10 13.11 -4.51
CA VAL A 104 -8.95 14.57 -4.63
C VAL A 104 -9.97 15.31 -3.76
N VAL A 105 -11.25 14.93 -3.87
CA VAL A 105 -12.32 15.57 -3.08
C VAL A 105 -12.26 15.18 -1.61
N MET A 106 -11.87 13.94 -1.28
CA MET A 106 -11.65 13.51 0.10
C MET A 106 -10.48 14.26 0.76
N LYS A 107 -9.36 14.47 0.05
CA LYS A 107 -8.26 15.34 0.51
C LYS A 107 -8.79 16.75 0.79
N THR A 108 -9.55 17.31 -0.15
CA THR A 108 -10.14 18.65 -0.03
C THR A 108 -11.04 18.76 1.21
N GLU A 109 -11.91 17.78 1.43
CA GLU A 109 -12.79 17.72 2.59
C GLU A 109 -12.02 17.59 3.90
N PHE A 110 -10.99 16.73 3.96
CA PHE A 110 -10.16 16.62 5.15
C PHE A 110 -9.42 17.92 5.46
N HIS A 111 -8.90 18.60 4.45
CA HIS A 111 -8.31 19.94 4.59
C HIS A 111 -9.32 20.96 5.11
N CYS A 112 -10.58 20.90 4.67
CA CYS A 112 -11.63 21.77 5.21
C CYS A 112 -11.88 21.51 6.70
N ILE A 113 -11.89 20.24 7.13
CA ILE A 113 -12.02 19.88 8.55
C ILE A 113 -10.85 20.47 9.35
N LEU A 114 -9.61 20.34 8.86
CA LEU A 114 -8.42 20.89 9.52
C LEU A 114 -8.49 22.42 9.63
N ARG A 115 -8.95 23.15 8.60
CA ARG A 115 -9.13 24.61 8.66
C ARG A 115 -10.16 25.01 9.69
N ILE A 116 -11.35 24.41 9.63
CA ILE A 116 -12.43 24.70 10.60
C ILE A 116 -11.99 24.36 12.03
N TYR A 117 -11.19 23.31 12.22
CA TYR A 117 -10.64 22.98 13.53
C TYR A 117 -9.67 24.05 14.04
N LYS A 118 -8.87 24.68 13.17
CA LYS A 118 -7.95 25.77 13.54
C LYS A 118 -8.65 27.01 14.08
N ASP A 119 -9.90 27.26 13.68
CA ASP A 119 -10.73 28.34 14.25
C ASP A 119 -11.15 28.06 15.71
N VAL A 120 -10.94 26.82 16.18
CA VAL A 120 -11.26 26.37 17.53
C VAL A 120 -10.00 26.14 18.35
N ARG A 121 -9.03 25.38 17.81
CA ARG A 121 -7.80 24.94 18.50
C ARG A 121 -6.64 24.70 17.52
N ASN A 122 -5.41 24.74 18.01
CA ASN A 122 -4.24 24.36 17.21
C ASN A 122 -4.23 22.86 16.88
N ILE A 123 -3.66 22.49 15.73
CA ILE A 123 -3.52 21.08 15.33
C ILE A 123 -2.29 20.51 16.03
N ASP A 124 -2.52 19.79 17.12
CA ASP A 124 -1.56 18.86 17.71
C ASP A 124 -1.92 17.41 17.32
N LYS A 125 -1.28 16.44 17.96
CA LYS A 125 -1.52 15.02 17.71
C LYS A 125 -2.97 14.61 17.95
N GLU A 126 -3.56 15.04 19.06
CA GLU A 126 -4.94 14.69 19.40
C GLU A 126 -5.94 15.45 18.53
N GLY A 127 -5.67 16.72 18.24
CA GLY A 127 -6.48 17.53 17.31
C GLY A 127 -6.50 16.96 15.90
N PHE A 128 -5.36 16.50 15.40
CA PHE A 128 -5.28 15.81 14.10
C PHE A 128 -6.10 14.51 14.10
N LYS A 129 -6.02 13.73 15.19
CA LYS A 129 -6.80 12.50 15.37
C LYS A 129 -8.31 12.78 15.43
N VAL A 130 -8.73 13.83 16.11
CA VAL A 130 -10.13 14.30 16.13
C VAL A 130 -10.60 14.67 14.72
N CYS A 131 -9.81 15.47 13.99
CA CYS A 131 -10.14 15.84 12.61
C CYS A 131 -10.28 14.61 11.71
N TYR A 132 -9.34 13.66 11.84
CA TYR A 132 -9.37 12.44 11.03
C TYR A 132 -10.54 11.53 11.43
N ASN A 133 -10.92 11.49 12.70
CA ASN A 133 -12.10 10.76 13.17
C ASN A 133 -13.39 11.30 12.50
N ILE A 134 -13.54 12.63 12.45
CA ILE A 134 -14.67 13.29 11.75
C ILE A 134 -14.64 12.97 10.26
N PHE A 135 -13.48 13.04 9.62
CA PHE A 135 -13.32 12.69 8.21
C PHE A 135 -13.67 11.23 7.92
N PHE A 136 -13.25 10.31 8.79
CA PHE A 136 -13.40 8.89 8.58
C PHE A 136 -14.81 8.39 8.93
N PHE A 137 -15.32 8.74 10.09
CA PHE A 137 -16.62 8.25 10.60
C PHE A 137 -17.79 9.21 10.34
N GLY A 138 -17.50 10.48 10.07
CA GLY A 138 -18.51 11.50 9.80
C GLY A 138 -18.91 12.32 11.02
N LEU A 139 -19.35 13.55 10.77
CA LEU A 139 -19.80 14.50 11.77
C LEU A 139 -20.98 13.99 12.60
N ASP A 140 -21.88 13.20 12.00
CA ASP A 140 -23.07 12.71 12.72
C ASP A 140 -22.70 11.69 13.79
N GLN A 141 -21.69 10.84 13.53
CA GLN A 141 -21.14 9.93 14.54
C GLN A 141 -20.32 10.70 15.57
N PHE A 142 -19.52 11.68 15.14
CA PHE A 142 -18.76 12.54 16.04
C PHE A 142 -19.65 13.29 17.04
N LYS A 143 -20.75 13.89 16.57
CA LYS A 143 -21.76 14.57 17.40
C LYS A 143 -22.32 13.68 18.52
N ARG A 144 -22.62 12.41 18.20
CA ARG A 144 -23.13 11.44 19.17
C ARG A 144 -22.08 11.07 20.22
N ASN A 145 -20.83 10.91 19.80
CA ASN A 145 -19.74 10.47 20.67
C ASN A 145 -19.15 11.60 21.53
N TYR A 146 -19.21 12.85 21.04
CA TYR A 146 -18.59 14.02 21.66
C TYR A 146 -19.55 15.22 21.71
N PRO A 147 -20.72 15.11 22.36
CA PRO A 147 -21.74 16.15 22.36
C PRO A 147 -21.27 17.48 22.98
N ASN A 148 -20.21 17.43 23.82
CA ASN A 148 -19.64 18.61 24.48
C ASN A 148 -18.75 19.46 23.56
N GLU A 149 -18.38 18.97 22.38
CA GLU A 149 -17.57 19.72 21.39
C GLU A 149 -18.43 20.73 20.59
N THR A 150 -19.20 21.55 21.31
CA THR A 150 -20.29 22.38 20.78
C THR A 150 -19.83 23.34 19.68
N LYS A 151 -18.77 24.12 19.91
CA LYS A 151 -18.24 25.10 18.95
C LYS A 151 -17.81 24.45 17.64
N LEU A 152 -17.05 23.35 17.70
CA LEU A 152 -16.57 22.64 16.51
C LEU A 152 -17.74 22.01 15.74
N ILE A 153 -18.66 21.37 16.46
CA ILE A 153 -19.87 20.78 15.91
C ILE A 153 -20.72 21.84 15.19
N GLU A 154 -20.87 23.03 15.77
CA GLU A 154 -21.62 24.14 15.21
C GLU A 154 -20.99 24.62 13.90
N LEU A 155 -19.68 24.90 13.89
CA LEU A 155 -18.97 25.35 12.68
C LEU A 155 -19.09 24.34 11.53
N LEU A 156 -18.84 23.06 11.81
CA LEU A 156 -18.96 21.99 10.80
C LEU A 156 -20.41 21.81 10.31
N SER A 157 -21.39 21.95 11.21
CA SER A 157 -22.81 21.87 10.84
C SER A 157 -23.23 23.04 9.96
N ASN A 158 -22.76 24.24 10.28
CA ASN A 158 -23.01 25.45 9.50
C ASN A 158 -22.36 25.36 8.12
N ALA A 159 -21.11 24.88 8.04
CA ALA A 159 -20.43 24.63 6.76
C ALA A 159 -21.17 23.62 5.90
N ARG A 160 -21.63 22.50 6.50
CA ARG A 160 -22.47 21.51 5.81
C ARG A 160 -23.76 22.13 5.30
N LYS A 161 -24.49 22.85 6.16
CA LYS A 161 -25.80 23.43 5.82
C LYS A 161 -25.69 24.42 4.67
N LYS A 162 -24.75 25.37 4.73
CA LYS A 162 -24.50 26.36 3.65
C LYS A 162 -24.19 25.69 2.31
N HIS A 163 -23.47 24.56 2.33
CA HIS A 163 -23.13 23.83 1.13
C HIS A 163 -24.31 23.00 0.56
N GLU A 164 -25.13 22.39 1.43
CA GLU A 164 -26.33 21.62 1.04
C GLU A 164 -27.48 22.51 0.55
N GLU A 165 -27.70 23.61 1.24
CA GLU A 165 -28.82 24.54 1.10
C GLU A 165 -28.27 25.98 0.97
N PRO A 166 -27.61 26.31 -0.15
CA PRO A 166 -27.12 27.67 -0.36
C PRO A 166 -28.29 28.64 -0.47
N ASP A 167 -28.10 29.84 0.08
CA ASP A 167 -29.05 30.95 -0.09
C ASP A 167 -29.06 31.38 -1.57
N LEU A 168 -30.11 31.01 -2.30
CA LEU A 168 -30.23 31.24 -3.74
C LEU A 168 -30.52 32.70 -4.09
N GLU A 169 -30.90 33.53 -3.11
CA GLU A 169 -31.06 34.96 -3.32
C GLU A 169 -29.68 35.64 -3.45
N ILE A 170 -28.72 35.20 -2.65
CA ILE A 170 -27.36 35.76 -2.58
C ILE A 170 -26.39 35.01 -3.52
N ILE A 171 -26.46 33.68 -3.55
CA ILE A 171 -25.50 32.83 -4.25
C ILE A 171 -26.00 32.49 -5.65
N LYS A 172 -25.33 33.05 -6.67
CA LYS A 172 -25.71 32.90 -8.09
C LYS A 172 -24.84 31.93 -8.88
N SER A 173 -23.74 31.44 -8.31
CA SER A 173 -22.87 30.46 -8.99
C SER A 173 -22.67 29.19 -8.17
N ASN A 174 -22.44 28.07 -8.88
CA ASN A 174 -22.12 26.78 -8.28
C ASN A 174 -20.74 26.76 -7.62
N LYS A 175 -19.86 27.69 -8.00
CA LYS A 175 -18.56 27.90 -7.37
C LYS A 175 -18.73 28.56 -5.99
N ASP A 176 -19.53 29.63 -5.91
CA ASP A 176 -19.63 30.44 -4.69
C ASP A 176 -20.32 29.69 -3.55
N ARG A 177 -21.28 28.80 -3.84
CA ARG A 177 -21.89 27.94 -2.80
C ARG A 177 -20.90 27.00 -2.11
N LYS A 178 -19.73 26.78 -2.70
CA LYS A 178 -18.69 25.92 -2.14
C LYS A 178 -17.76 26.69 -1.21
N ILE A 179 -17.85 28.01 -1.18
CA ILE A 179 -17.05 28.88 -0.31
C ILE A 179 -17.75 28.94 1.06
N TYR A 180 -17.06 28.52 2.11
CA TYR A 180 -17.55 28.63 3.49
C TYR A 180 -16.99 29.88 4.18
N SER A 181 -15.70 30.13 3.98
CA SER A 181 -14.93 31.28 4.45
C SER A 181 -13.84 31.61 3.42
N ASP A 182 -13.13 32.72 3.61
CA ASP A 182 -12.05 33.19 2.71
C ASP A 182 -10.97 32.14 2.47
N ASP A 183 -10.71 31.29 3.45
CA ASP A 183 -9.68 30.25 3.44
C ASP A 183 -10.25 28.82 3.28
N THR A 184 -11.56 28.62 3.45
CA THR A 184 -12.18 27.29 3.43
C THR A 184 -13.21 27.16 2.31
N SER A 185 -12.86 26.33 1.32
CA SER A 185 -13.75 25.99 0.20
C SER A 185 -13.98 24.48 0.12
N LEU A 186 -15.25 24.08 0.18
CA LEU A 186 -15.74 22.71 0.06
C LEU A 186 -15.91 22.35 -1.42
N TYR A 187 -14.80 22.27 -2.16
CA TYR A 187 -14.80 22.01 -3.61
C TYR A 187 -15.15 20.55 -3.99
N PHE A 188 -16.32 20.09 -3.55
CA PHE A 188 -16.87 18.77 -3.84
C PHE A 188 -18.39 18.84 -3.97
N ASN A 189 -19.02 17.71 -4.32
CA ASN A 189 -20.41 17.67 -4.80
C ASN A 189 -21.22 16.59 -4.06
N TYR A 190 -21.00 16.45 -2.76
CA TYR A 190 -21.71 15.52 -1.90
C TYR A 190 -21.87 16.12 -0.51
N LYS A 191 -22.70 15.49 0.33
CA LYS A 191 -22.96 15.94 1.70
C LYS A 191 -21.66 16.05 2.50
N PRO A 192 -21.23 17.25 2.93
CA PRO A 192 -20.00 17.40 3.68
C PRO A 192 -19.98 16.61 4.98
N PHE A 193 -18.81 16.10 5.32
CA PHE A 193 -18.48 15.45 6.58
C PHE A 193 -19.34 14.21 6.85
N SER A 194 -19.74 13.49 5.79
CA SER A 194 -20.56 12.27 5.90
C SER A 194 -19.77 11.04 6.34
N GLY A 195 -18.43 11.12 6.36
CA GLY A 195 -17.56 10.00 6.63
C GLY A 195 -17.20 9.20 5.37
N HIS A 196 -16.03 8.57 5.41
CA HIS A 196 -15.47 7.76 4.33
C HIS A 196 -15.05 6.35 4.74
N ALA A 197 -15.37 5.92 5.97
CA ALA A 197 -14.99 4.62 6.51
C ALA A 197 -15.37 3.46 5.58
N SER A 198 -16.58 3.45 5.01
CA SER A 198 -17.03 2.39 4.10
C SER A 198 -16.18 2.24 2.85
N ARG A 199 -15.55 3.33 2.38
CA ARG A 199 -14.69 3.37 1.20
C ARG A 199 -13.23 3.11 1.58
N LEU A 200 -12.70 3.94 2.48
CA LEU A 200 -11.27 3.94 2.82
C LEU A 200 -10.84 2.75 3.68
N SER A 201 -11.73 2.13 4.48
CA SER A 201 -11.37 0.97 5.31
C SER A 201 -10.90 -0.22 4.47
N HIS A 202 -11.66 -0.58 3.43
CA HIS A 202 -11.33 -1.70 2.56
C HIS A 202 -10.09 -1.39 1.73
N TYR A 203 -10.04 -0.18 1.17
CA TYR A 203 -8.92 0.28 0.35
C TYR A 203 -7.58 0.25 1.10
N PHE A 204 -7.49 0.89 2.27
CA PHE A 204 -6.24 0.93 3.03
C PHE A 204 -5.86 -0.44 3.59
N ARG A 205 -6.83 -1.26 4.01
CA ARG A 205 -6.55 -2.62 4.50
C ARG A 205 -5.97 -3.50 3.38
N HIS A 206 -6.55 -3.46 2.18
CA HIS A 206 -6.02 -4.23 1.05
C HIS A 206 -4.63 -3.73 0.65
N LEU A 207 -4.44 -2.41 0.54
CA LEU A 207 -3.15 -1.82 0.20
C LEU A 207 -2.07 -2.21 1.23
N TYR A 208 -2.39 -2.16 2.53
CA TYR A 208 -1.49 -2.59 3.60
C TYR A 208 -1.18 -4.08 3.51
N LEU A 209 -2.19 -4.92 3.30
CA LEU A 209 -1.99 -6.37 3.18
C LEU A 209 -1.05 -6.70 2.01
N THR A 210 -1.24 -6.09 0.84
CA THR A 210 -0.34 -6.29 -0.30
C THR A 210 1.08 -5.86 0.02
N ALA A 211 1.26 -4.67 0.60
CA ALA A 211 2.57 -4.17 1.01
C ALA A 211 3.25 -5.09 2.04
N LYS A 212 2.48 -5.54 3.04
CA LYS A 212 2.96 -6.45 4.08
C LYS A 212 3.40 -7.78 3.49
N THR A 213 2.59 -8.39 2.61
CA THR A 213 2.93 -9.66 1.94
C THR A 213 4.26 -9.57 1.20
N ILE A 214 4.52 -8.47 0.49
CA ILE A 214 5.80 -8.24 -0.19
C ILE A 214 6.94 -8.07 0.83
N ALA A 215 6.74 -7.29 1.89
CA ALA A 215 7.76 -7.06 2.90
C ALA A 215 8.17 -8.34 3.64
N THR A 216 7.20 -9.19 3.99
CA THR A 216 7.40 -10.34 4.87
C THR A 216 7.62 -11.67 4.14
N THR A 217 7.49 -11.73 2.81
CA THR A 217 7.74 -12.97 2.07
C THR A 217 9.18 -13.44 2.24
N GLU A 218 9.35 -14.75 2.41
CA GLU A 218 10.63 -15.46 2.43
C GLU A 218 11.01 -15.98 1.04
N ILE A 219 10.06 -15.99 0.09
CA ILE A 219 10.28 -16.44 -1.30
C ILE A 219 11.29 -15.54 -2.01
N ILE A 220 11.27 -14.24 -1.67
CA ILE A 220 12.17 -13.23 -2.19
C ILE A 220 13.02 -12.74 -1.02
N SER A 221 14.29 -13.11 -0.97
CA SER A 221 15.22 -12.66 0.08
C SER A 221 15.77 -11.27 -0.20
N GLU A 222 16.11 -11.00 -1.46
CA GLU A 222 16.82 -9.80 -1.86
C GLU A 222 15.94 -8.55 -1.77
N TYR A 223 16.46 -7.53 -1.07
CA TYR A 223 15.77 -6.26 -0.90
C TYR A 223 15.44 -5.58 -2.24
N GLU A 224 16.38 -5.59 -3.19
CA GLU A 224 16.18 -4.97 -4.50
C GLU A 224 15.08 -5.65 -5.30
N GLU A 225 14.92 -6.97 -5.17
CA GLU A 225 13.83 -7.72 -5.81
C GLU A 225 12.48 -7.35 -5.16
N LYS A 226 12.39 -7.31 -3.83
CA LYS A 226 11.19 -6.81 -3.13
C LYS A 226 10.83 -5.40 -3.58
N MET A 227 11.83 -4.54 -3.78
CA MET A 227 11.63 -3.17 -4.23
C MET A 227 11.01 -3.08 -5.62
N LYS A 228 11.17 -4.07 -6.51
CA LYS A 228 10.46 -4.10 -7.81
C LYS A 228 8.95 -4.18 -7.60
N TYR A 229 8.47 -5.07 -6.74
CA TYR A 229 7.04 -5.19 -6.40
C TYR A 229 6.50 -3.94 -5.71
N PHE A 230 7.26 -3.37 -4.78
CA PHE A 230 6.88 -2.11 -4.13
C PHE A 230 6.77 -0.95 -5.13
N ARG A 231 7.67 -0.86 -6.11
CA ARG A 231 7.58 0.13 -7.19
C ARG A 231 6.33 -0.09 -8.04
N MET A 232 6.00 -1.34 -8.39
CA MET A 232 4.80 -1.67 -9.16
C MET A 232 3.50 -1.35 -8.40
N LEU A 233 3.46 -1.67 -7.11
CA LEU A 233 2.34 -1.34 -6.23
C LEU A 233 2.18 0.18 -6.09
N ARG A 234 3.27 0.90 -5.77
CA ARG A 234 3.26 2.35 -5.63
C ARG A 234 2.91 3.07 -6.92
N ALA A 235 3.30 2.54 -8.09
CA ALA A 235 2.91 3.08 -9.39
C ALA A 235 1.39 3.08 -9.62
N GLN A 236 0.62 2.32 -8.83
CA GLN A 236 -0.85 2.39 -8.88
C GLN A 236 -1.39 3.60 -8.11
N LEU A 237 -0.66 4.16 -7.16
CA LEU A 237 -1.16 5.20 -6.25
C LEU A 237 -0.96 6.60 -6.86
N SER A 238 -2.04 7.38 -6.91
CA SER A 238 -1.92 8.82 -7.16
C SER A 238 -1.30 9.57 -5.98
N VAL A 239 -0.82 10.79 -6.23
CA VAL A 239 -0.30 11.69 -5.18
C VAL A 239 -1.33 11.88 -4.05
N HIS A 240 -2.62 12.03 -4.40
CA HIS A 240 -3.72 12.20 -3.45
C HIS A 240 -3.95 10.96 -2.58
N GLU A 241 -3.80 9.76 -3.14
CA GLU A 241 -3.86 8.50 -2.38
C GLU A 241 -2.69 8.40 -1.39
N GLN A 242 -1.47 8.76 -1.81
CA GLN A 242 -0.30 8.78 -0.92
C GLN A 242 -0.45 9.80 0.22
N ILE A 243 -1.03 10.97 -0.06
CA ILE A 243 -1.34 12.00 0.97
C ILE A 243 -2.36 11.47 1.98
N LEU A 244 -3.46 10.88 1.51
CA LEU A 244 -4.48 10.33 2.40
C LEU A 244 -3.95 9.14 3.20
N LEU A 245 -3.05 8.33 2.62
CA LEU A 245 -2.35 7.26 3.31
C LEU A 245 -1.42 7.80 4.42
N TYR A 246 -0.69 8.87 4.13
CA TYR A 246 0.11 9.57 5.14
C TYR A 246 -0.76 10.09 6.28
N TYR A 247 -1.89 10.75 5.98
CA TYR A 247 -2.83 11.22 7.01
C TYR A 247 -3.47 10.07 7.79
N ASN A 248 -3.72 8.92 7.16
CA ASN A 248 -4.22 7.74 7.85
C ASN A 248 -3.21 7.22 8.88
N TRP A 249 -1.92 7.21 8.57
CA TRP A 249 -0.87 6.86 9.52
C TRP A 249 -0.73 7.93 10.61
N LEU A 250 -0.69 9.21 10.24
CA LEU A 250 -0.50 10.32 11.16
C LEU A 250 -1.63 10.43 12.20
N SER A 251 -2.84 9.96 11.86
CA SER A 251 -3.99 9.88 12.79
C SER A 251 -4.01 8.64 13.67
N GLU A 252 -2.98 7.77 13.58
CA GLU A 252 -2.86 6.47 14.25
C GLU A 252 -3.79 5.37 13.74
N PHE A 253 -4.73 5.65 12.82
CA PHE A 253 -5.58 4.62 12.22
C PHE A 253 -4.78 3.64 11.35
N GLY A 254 -3.72 4.13 10.74
CA GLY A 254 -2.77 3.39 9.92
C GLY A 254 -1.42 3.22 10.58
N SER A 255 -1.34 3.17 11.92
CA SER A 255 -0.08 3.08 12.67
C SER A 255 0.82 1.92 12.24
N GLU A 256 0.24 0.86 11.69
CA GLU A 256 0.97 -0.31 11.17
C GLU A 256 1.84 -0.04 9.94
N TRP A 257 1.62 1.05 9.21
CA TRP A 257 2.44 1.40 8.05
C TRP A 257 3.89 1.75 8.43
N GLU A 258 4.08 2.39 9.58
CA GLU A 258 5.37 2.82 10.07
C GLU A 258 5.36 2.88 11.60
N ASN A 259 6.05 1.94 12.23
CA ASN A 259 6.17 1.81 13.68
C ASN A 259 7.52 1.17 14.04
N SER A 260 7.65 0.56 15.22
CA SER A 260 8.88 -0.12 15.65
C SER A 260 9.11 -1.48 14.98
N LYS A 261 8.05 -2.08 14.41
CA LYS A 261 8.07 -3.41 13.76
C LYS A 261 8.04 -3.32 12.23
N ASN A 262 7.33 -2.33 11.70
CA ASN A 262 7.11 -2.14 10.27
C ASN A 262 7.68 -0.80 9.82
N SER A 263 8.33 -0.78 8.65
CA SER A 263 8.88 0.44 8.05
C SER A 263 8.49 0.59 6.59
N LEU A 264 7.20 0.41 6.26
CA LEU A 264 6.74 0.39 4.87
C LEU A 264 6.85 1.75 4.19
N PHE A 265 6.69 2.84 4.94
CA PHE A 265 6.90 4.19 4.41
C PHE A 265 8.36 4.49 4.22
N THR A 266 9.20 4.23 5.22
CA THR A 266 10.60 4.66 5.21
C THR A 266 11.50 3.67 4.47
N GLU A 267 11.48 2.38 4.83
CA GLU A 267 12.31 1.32 4.23
C GLU A 267 11.91 1.02 2.78
N TYR A 268 10.62 0.92 2.50
CA TYR A 268 10.10 0.55 1.17
C TYR A 268 9.53 1.74 0.37
N CYS A 269 9.61 2.95 0.93
CA CYS A 269 9.27 4.20 0.25
C CYS A 269 7.81 4.28 -0.23
N MET A 270 6.84 3.64 0.42
CA MET A 270 5.46 3.54 -0.10
C MET A 270 4.79 4.89 -0.44
N ILE A 271 5.22 5.98 0.21
CA ILE A 271 4.76 7.35 -0.04
C ILE A 271 5.80 8.24 -0.76
N ARG A 272 6.66 7.64 -1.61
CA ARG A 272 7.77 8.34 -2.30
C ARG A 272 7.35 9.55 -3.15
N ASN A 273 6.16 9.51 -3.76
CA ASN A 273 5.66 10.56 -4.65
C ASN A 273 4.72 11.53 -3.91
N LEU A 274 4.75 11.54 -2.57
CA LEU A 274 4.04 12.54 -1.79
C LEU A 274 4.67 13.92 -2.02
N TRP A 275 3.85 14.87 -2.46
CA TRP A 275 4.28 16.25 -2.69
C TRP A 275 4.02 17.10 -1.45
N PHE A 276 5.08 17.69 -0.89
CA PHE A 276 5.00 18.50 0.33
C PHE A 276 4.07 19.70 0.19
N ASN A 277 4.09 20.36 -0.97
CA ASN A 277 3.24 21.52 -1.25
C ASN A 277 1.74 21.16 -1.30
N ASP A 278 1.42 19.88 -1.45
CA ASP A 278 0.04 19.38 -1.43
C ASP A 278 -0.44 19.00 -0.03
N LEU A 279 0.45 18.98 0.97
CA LEU A 279 0.05 18.76 2.35
C LEU A 279 -0.67 19.98 2.92
N PHE A 280 -1.46 19.75 3.97
CA PHE A 280 -2.02 20.85 4.74
C PHE A 280 -0.88 21.57 5.46
N ILE A 281 -0.79 22.89 5.27
CA ILE A 281 0.28 23.72 5.83
C ILE A 281 0.07 23.87 7.34
N ASP A 282 0.77 23.05 8.11
CA ASP A 282 0.72 23.07 9.56
C ASP A 282 2.03 22.51 10.16
N ALA A 283 2.45 23.06 11.31
CA ALA A 283 3.70 22.69 11.95
C ALA A 283 3.73 21.23 12.40
N PHE A 284 2.63 20.69 12.93
CA PHE A 284 2.55 19.30 13.37
C PHE A 284 2.65 18.32 12.19
N ILE A 285 1.95 18.64 11.10
CA ILE A 285 1.97 17.80 9.89
C ILE A 285 3.35 17.83 9.22
N ASN A 286 3.96 19.02 9.13
CA ASN A 286 5.26 19.20 8.49
C ASN A 286 6.43 18.63 9.31
N SER A 287 6.34 18.66 10.64
CA SER A 287 7.38 18.06 11.49
C SER A 287 7.38 16.53 11.36
N ASN A 288 6.21 15.89 11.33
CA ASN A 288 6.11 14.44 11.20
C ASN A 288 6.59 13.91 9.84
N ILE A 289 6.34 14.62 8.75
CA ILE A 289 6.88 14.20 7.44
C ILE A 289 8.41 14.32 7.40
N ASN A 290 8.98 15.33 8.08
CA ASN A 290 10.43 15.47 8.23
C ASN A 290 11.04 14.37 9.12
N ILE A 291 10.33 13.91 10.15
CA ILE A 291 10.74 12.74 10.95
C ILE A 291 10.85 11.52 10.05
N LEU A 292 9.86 11.27 9.18
CA LEU A 292 9.93 10.16 8.22
C LEU A 292 11.10 10.31 7.25
N ARG A 293 11.31 11.52 6.70
CA ARG A 293 12.43 11.81 5.78
C ARG A 293 13.77 11.41 6.38
N ASN A 294 13.99 11.76 7.65
CA ASN A 294 15.27 11.60 8.33
C ASN A 294 15.39 10.28 9.11
N LYS A 295 14.37 9.42 9.10
CA LYS A 295 14.42 8.13 9.79
C LYS A 295 15.46 7.22 9.15
N GLU A 296 16.34 6.67 9.98
CA GLU A 296 17.32 5.68 9.55
C GLU A 296 16.64 4.36 9.16
N THR A 297 17.13 3.75 8.08
CA THR A 297 16.59 2.54 7.46
C THR A 297 17.69 1.52 7.26
N LYS A 298 17.36 0.24 7.30
CA LYS A 298 18.35 -0.85 7.27
C LYS A 298 18.92 -1.11 5.88
N PHE A 299 18.10 -1.06 4.85
CA PHE A 299 18.43 -1.53 3.50
C PHE A 299 18.27 -0.47 2.42
N ARG A 300 17.36 0.50 2.60
CA ARG A 300 17.08 1.55 1.61
C ARG A 300 18.34 2.30 1.23
N LYS A 301 18.58 2.34 -0.08
CA LYS A 301 19.61 3.17 -0.71
C LYS A 301 18.95 4.39 -1.34
N GLY A 302 19.37 5.58 -0.91
CA GLY A 302 18.91 6.86 -1.46
C GLY A 302 17.81 7.54 -0.66
N LYS A 303 17.25 8.60 -1.25
CA LYS A 303 16.28 9.49 -0.60
C LYS A 303 14.87 8.88 -0.53
N MET A 304 14.13 9.26 0.51
CA MET A 304 12.75 8.81 0.73
C MET A 304 11.79 9.33 -0.33
N PHE A 305 11.84 10.63 -0.58
CA PHE A 305 10.92 11.32 -1.48
C PHE A 305 11.63 11.67 -2.79
N GLU A 306 10.87 11.67 -3.88
CA GLU A 306 11.38 12.00 -5.22
C GLU A 306 11.80 13.46 -5.35
N ASN A 307 11.06 14.38 -4.70
CA ASN A 307 11.28 15.83 -4.81
C ASN A 307 12.29 16.37 -3.78
N ASP A 308 12.97 15.50 -3.03
CA ASP A 308 14.06 15.92 -2.16
C ASP A 308 15.28 16.20 -3.06
N ASN A 309 15.41 17.41 -3.60
CA ASN A 309 16.64 17.87 -4.26
C ASN A 309 17.71 18.23 -3.23
#